data_AF-A0A1I1C2A5-F1
#
_entry.id   AF-A0A1I1C2A5-F1
#
_cell.length_a   1.000
_cell.length_b   1.000
_cell.length_c   1.000
_cell.angle_alpha   90.00
_cell.angle_beta   90.00
_cell.angle_gamma   90.00
#
_symmetry.space_group_name_H-M   'P 1'
#
loop_
_entity.id
_entity.type
_entity.pdbx_description
1 polymer ?
#
loop_
_entity_poly.entity_id
_entity_poly.type
_entity_poly.pdbx_seq_one_letter_code
_entity_poly.pdbx_strand_id
1 'polypeptide(L)'
;MIFDLRVPKDLGAFLRIVAEEMKVAPMLVEKDYWIMHCLYGLQQLEMQFELKGGTSLFKGYRIINRFSEDIDICIEPPEVMGVKTGPNHDKPAHREGRKAFYDWLAETITIDGIKSIERDTEFDNESYRSGGVRLYYAEAIGVRSDLKAGVLLEAGFEPH
;
A
#
# COMPACT_ATOMS: atom_id res chain seq x y z
N MET A 1 -0.01 -18.86 -17.19
CA MET A 1 0.64 -19.30 -15.94
C MET A 1 0.45 -18.20 -14.94
N ILE A 2 -0.45 -18.38 -13.99
CA ILE A 2 -0.61 -17.47 -12.86
C ILE A 2 0.48 -17.88 -11.88
N PHE A 3 1.48 -17.04 -11.67
CA PHE A 3 2.44 -17.26 -10.59
C PHE A 3 1.67 -17.12 -9.27
N ASP A 4 1.53 -18.21 -8.52
CA ASP A 4 1.22 -18.17 -7.08
C ASP A 4 2.44 -17.52 -6.42
N LEU A 5 2.40 -16.19 -6.28
CA LEU A 5 3.45 -15.36 -5.68
C LEU A 5 3.41 -15.55 -4.16
N ARG A 6 3.75 -16.74 -3.68
CA ARG A 6 4.14 -16.93 -2.29
C ARG A 6 5.46 -16.20 -2.06
N VAL A 7 5.65 -15.68 -0.87
CA VAL A 7 6.93 -15.06 -0.52
C VAL A 7 8.05 -16.12 -0.68
N PRO A 8 9.09 -15.85 -1.50
CA PRO A 8 10.18 -16.79 -1.72
C PRO A 8 10.88 -17.17 -0.42
N LYS A 9 11.26 -18.45 -0.28
CA LYS A 9 11.97 -18.98 0.91
C LYS A 9 13.28 -18.26 1.20
N ASP A 10 13.97 -17.77 0.16
CA ASP A 10 15.19 -16.97 0.26
C ASP A 10 15.02 -15.64 -0.51
N LEU A 11 14.01 -14.87 -0.11
CA LEU A 11 13.72 -13.55 -0.68
C LEU A 11 14.97 -12.65 -0.61
N GLY A 12 15.73 -12.70 0.49
CA GLY A 12 16.93 -11.89 0.68
C GLY A 12 18.01 -12.12 -0.38
N ALA A 13 18.30 -13.38 -0.75
CA ALA A 13 19.25 -13.67 -1.82
C ALA A 13 18.74 -13.18 -3.19
N PHE A 14 17.47 -13.41 -3.49
CA PHE A 14 16.85 -12.96 -4.75
C PHE A 14 16.91 -11.44 -4.90
N LEU A 15 16.54 -10.69 -3.85
CA LEU A 15 16.57 -9.23 -3.86
C LEU A 15 17.99 -8.69 -4.06
N ARG A 16 19.02 -9.34 -3.49
CA ARG A 16 20.42 -8.94 -3.68
C ARG A 16 20.88 -9.14 -5.12
N ILE A 17 20.51 -10.24 -5.76
CA ILE A 17 20.83 -10.51 -7.17
C ILE A 17 20.20 -9.45 -8.07
N VAL A 18 18.90 -9.19 -7.91
CA VAL A 18 18.19 -8.17 -8.69
C VAL A 18 18.80 -6.79 -8.47
N ALA A 19 19.13 -6.44 -7.23
CA ALA A 19 19.74 -5.16 -6.90
C ALA A 19 21.12 -4.98 -7.55
N GLU A 20 21.94 -6.03 -7.59
CA GLU A 20 23.25 -6.03 -8.26
C GLU A 20 23.11 -5.83 -9.78
N GLU A 21 22.21 -6.59 -10.42
CA GLU A 21 21.93 -6.48 -11.86
C GLU A 21 21.41 -5.09 -12.24
N MET A 22 20.50 -4.54 -11.43
CA MET A 22 19.86 -3.24 -11.65
C MET A 22 20.70 -2.05 -11.17
N LYS A 23 21.82 -2.30 -10.46
CA LYS A 23 22.68 -1.27 -9.83
C LYS A 23 21.91 -0.30 -8.92
N VAL A 24 21.01 -0.86 -8.11
CA VAL A 24 20.21 -0.13 -7.12
C VAL A 24 20.46 -0.67 -5.72
N ALA A 25 20.13 0.08 -4.67
CA ALA A 25 20.28 -0.41 -3.30
C ALA A 25 19.30 -1.58 -3.03
N PRO A 26 19.73 -2.70 -2.42
CA PRO A 26 18.85 -3.86 -2.19
C PRO A 26 17.57 -3.55 -1.41
N MET A 27 17.65 -2.62 -0.45
CA MET A 27 16.50 -2.12 0.31
C MET A 27 15.45 -1.39 -0.54
N LEU A 28 15.83 -0.77 -1.66
CA LEU A 28 14.87 -0.17 -2.59
C LEU A 28 14.14 -1.25 -3.41
N VAL A 29 14.86 -2.30 -3.83
CA VAL A 29 14.26 -3.46 -4.51
C VAL A 29 13.32 -4.21 -3.57
N GLU A 30 13.71 -4.36 -2.31
CA GLU A 30 12.84 -4.94 -1.28
C GLU A 30 11.54 -4.15 -1.13
N LYS A 31 11.66 -2.82 -1.01
CA LYS A 31 10.50 -1.95 -0.87
C LYS A 31 9.56 -2.03 -2.08
N ASP A 32 10.12 -2.02 -3.29
CA ASP A 32 9.36 -2.18 -4.55
C ASP A 32 8.66 -3.54 -4.62
N TYR A 33 9.36 -4.62 -4.23
CA TYR A 33 8.79 -5.95 -4.13
C TYR A 33 7.56 -5.97 -3.20
N TRP A 34 7.67 -5.42 -1.99
CA TRP A 34 6.54 -5.41 -1.05
C TRP A 34 5.38 -4.53 -1.50
N ILE A 35 5.65 -3.40 -2.17
CA ILE A 35 4.60 -2.57 -2.79
C ILE A 35 3.82 -3.41 -3.82
N MET A 36 4.53 -4.05 -4.75
CA MET A 36 3.90 -4.88 -5.78
C MET A 36 3.17 -6.09 -5.18
N HIS A 37 3.75 -6.70 -4.15
CA HIS A 37 3.15 -7.82 -3.44
C HIS A 37 1.87 -7.43 -2.70
N CYS A 38 1.83 -6.22 -2.12
CA CYS A 38 0.61 -5.67 -1.53
C CYS A 38 -0.48 -5.46 -2.59
N LEU A 39 -0.16 -4.85 -3.73
CA LEU A 39 -1.12 -4.64 -4.82
C LEU A 39 -1.67 -5.97 -5.36
N TYR A 40 -0.80 -6.96 -5.53
CA TYR A 40 -1.22 -8.31 -5.91
C TYR A 40 -2.12 -8.95 -4.85
N GLY A 41 -1.78 -8.82 -3.57
CA GLY A 41 -2.60 -9.32 -2.47
C GLY A 41 -4.00 -8.69 -2.42
N LEU A 42 -4.11 -7.37 -2.61
CA LEU A 42 -5.40 -6.68 -2.75
C LEU A 42 -6.23 -7.25 -3.91
N GLN A 43 -5.58 -7.56 -5.05
CA GLN A 43 -6.23 -8.20 -6.18
C GLN A 43 -6.71 -9.63 -5.85
N GLN A 44 -5.94 -10.41 -5.09
CA GLN A 44 -6.35 -11.76 -4.65
C GLN A 44 -7.52 -11.74 -3.66
N LEU A 45 -7.69 -10.62 -2.93
CA LEU A 45 -8.86 -10.36 -2.10
C LEU A 45 -10.07 -9.84 -2.90
N GLU A 46 -9.98 -9.80 -4.23
CA GLU A 46 -11.02 -9.31 -5.15
C GLU A 46 -11.43 -7.84 -4.88
N MET A 47 -10.56 -7.07 -4.21
CA MET A 47 -10.81 -5.65 -3.94
C MET A 47 -10.80 -4.87 -5.26
N GLN A 48 -11.81 -4.02 -5.45
CA GLN A 48 -11.85 -3.10 -6.58
C GLN A 48 -11.07 -1.85 -6.22
N PHE A 49 -9.99 -1.60 -6.95
CA PHE A 49 -9.13 -0.45 -6.67
C PHE A 49 -8.47 0.13 -7.93
N GLU A 50 -8.12 1.41 -7.84
CA GLU A 50 -7.38 2.16 -8.85
C GLU A 50 -6.23 2.92 -8.18
N LEU A 51 -5.07 2.98 -8.83
CA LEU A 51 -3.95 3.78 -8.31
C LEU A 51 -4.20 5.27 -8.55
N LYS A 52 -3.90 6.09 -7.54
CA LYS A 52 -3.97 7.55 -7.62
C LYS A 52 -2.57 8.14 -7.87
N GLY A 53 -2.50 9.21 -8.66
CA GLY A 53 -1.35 10.10 -8.79
C GLY A 53 -0.21 9.56 -9.63
N GLY A 54 0.81 10.42 -9.88
CA GLY A 54 2.00 10.14 -10.69
C GLY A 54 2.97 9.12 -10.08
N THR A 55 2.45 8.15 -9.35
CA THR A 55 3.11 6.97 -8.79
C THR A 55 3.45 6.03 -9.93
N SER A 56 4.34 6.49 -10.80
CA SER A 56 5.13 5.57 -11.60
C SER A 56 5.90 4.73 -10.59
N LEU A 57 5.49 3.48 -10.40
CA LEU A 57 6.25 2.41 -9.72
C LEU A 57 7.75 2.45 -10.08
N PHE A 58 8.07 2.99 -11.25
CA PHE A 58 9.39 3.52 -11.60
C PHE A 58 9.31 4.99 -12.01
N LYS A 59 9.80 5.93 -11.18
CA LYS A 59 10.47 7.14 -11.70
C LYS A 59 11.96 6.85 -11.89
N GLY A 60 12.23 5.78 -12.65
CA GLY A 60 13.49 5.63 -13.33
C GLY A 60 13.58 6.70 -14.41
N TYR A 61 14.28 7.77 -14.11
CA TYR A 61 15.27 8.46 -14.94
C TYR A 61 15.42 9.86 -14.37
N ARG A 62 16.51 10.03 -13.59
CA ARG A 62 17.25 11.28 -13.35
C ARG A 62 16.36 12.53 -13.23
N ILE A 63 16.17 13.07 -12.02
CA ILE A 63 16.38 14.51 -11.73
C ILE A 63 16.02 14.87 -10.27
N ILE A 64 15.20 14.13 -9.51
CA ILE A 64 15.05 14.35 -8.04
C ILE A 64 14.46 13.12 -7.31
N ASN A 65 15.21 12.63 -6.32
CA ASN A 65 15.07 11.36 -5.60
C ASN A 65 14.02 11.39 -4.48
N ARG A 66 12.82 10.86 -4.71
CA ARG A 66 12.04 10.21 -3.63
C ARG A 66 11.41 8.95 -4.20
N PHE A 67 11.86 7.80 -3.71
CA PHE A 67 11.17 6.54 -3.93
C PHE A 67 9.76 6.67 -3.31
N SER A 68 8.71 6.21 -4.00
CA SER A 68 7.36 6.27 -3.41
C SER A 68 7.26 5.12 -2.42
N GLU A 69 7.44 5.42 -1.14
CA GLU A 69 7.30 4.44 -0.05
C GLU A 69 5.85 4.12 0.27
N ASP A 70 4.96 5.01 -0.18
CA ASP A 70 3.53 5.04 0.07
C ASP A 70 2.78 4.82 -1.27
N ILE A 71 1.60 4.19 -1.20
CA ILE A 71 0.71 3.89 -2.33
C ILE A 71 -0.55 4.74 -2.20
N ASP A 72 -0.67 5.76 -3.03
CA ASP A 72 -1.93 6.48 -3.21
C ASP A 72 -2.92 5.58 -3.98
N ILE A 73 -4.04 5.23 -3.35
CA ILE A 73 -4.97 4.23 -3.90
C ILE A 73 -6.43 4.63 -3.68
N CYS A 74 -7.27 4.38 -4.68
CA CYS A 74 -8.72 4.42 -4.58
C CYS A 74 -9.21 3.01 -4.34
N ILE A 75 -9.89 2.74 -3.23
CA ILE A 75 -10.49 1.43 -2.98
C ILE A 75 -11.99 1.62 -2.83
N GLU A 76 -12.77 0.87 -3.60
CA GLU A 76 -14.22 0.92 -3.50
C GLU A 76 -14.70 0.23 -2.22
N PRO A 77 -15.48 0.92 -1.36
CA PRO A 77 -16.05 0.27 -0.18
C PRO A 77 -17.08 -0.79 -0.55
N PRO A 78 -17.18 -1.89 0.21
CA PRO A 78 -18.27 -2.84 0.03
C PRO A 78 -19.63 -2.14 0.13
N GLU A 79 -20.55 -2.44 -0.80
CA GLU A 79 -21.87 -1.80 -0.86
C GLU A 79 -22.64 -1.90 0.48
N VAL A 80 -22.48 -3.03 1.18
CA VAL A 80 -23.11 -3.30 2.48
C VAL A 80 -22.73 -2.30 3.57
N MET A 81 -21.59 -1.62 3.45
CA MET A 81 -21.16 -0.58 4.39
C MET A 81 -21.86 0.76 4.16
N GLY A 82 -22.45 0.98 2.99
CA GLY A 82 -23.19 2.20 2.68
C GLY A 82 -22.35 3.48 2.77
N VAL A 83 -21.04 3.40 2.59
CA VAL A 83 -20.10 4.52 2.76
C VAL A 83 -20.44 5.65 1.79
N LYS A 84 -20.59 6.87 2.32
CA LYS A 84 -20.95 8.05 1.54
C LYS A 84 -19.69 8.83 1.14
N THR A 85 -19.38 8.82 -0.16
CA THR A 85 -18.11 9.34 -0.72
C THR A 85 -18.26 10.58 -1.60
N GLY A 86 -19.44 10.79 -2.20
CA GLY A 86 -19.73 11.96 -3.06
C GLY A 86 -19.37 13.34 -2.46
N PRO A 87 -19.19 14.37 -3.30
CA PRO A 87 -18.62 15.67 -2.91
C PRO A 87 -19.43 16.38 -1.81
N ASN A 88 -20.75 16.24 -1.82
CA ASN A 88 -21.65 16.87 -0.83
C ASN A 88 -21.83 16.04 0.46
N HIS A 89 -21.15 14.90 0.60
CA HIS A 89 -21.27 14.02 1.76
C HIS A 89 -20.29 14.41 2.88
N ASP A 90 -20.62 15.46 3.65
CA ASP A 90 -19.72 15.95 4.72
C ASP A 90 -20.32 16.01 6.14
N LYS A 91 -21.53 15.48 6.34
CA LYS A 91 -22.10 15.34 7.69
C LYS A 91 -21.21 14.44 8.57
N PRO A 92 -21.20 14.63 9.90
CA PRO A 92 -20.40 13.80 10.83
C PRO A 92 -20.56 12.29 10.62
N ALA A 93 -21.78 11.81 10.38
CA ALA A 93 -22.05 10.40 10.10
C ALA A 93 -21.36 9.88 8.81
N HIS A 94 -21.17 10.74 7.80
CA HIS A 94 -20.44 10.35 6.58
C HIS A 94 -18.94 10.22 6.85
N ARG A 95 -18.38 11.13 7.64
CA ARG A 95 -16.97 11.09 8.08
C ARG A 95 -16.69 9.83 8.90
N GLU A 96 -17.57 9.54 9.85
CA GLU A 96 -17.51 8.33 10.67
C GLU A 96 -17.64 7.06 9.82
N GLY A 97 -18.54 7.03 8.84
CA GLY A 97 -18.65 5.91 7.89
C GLY A 97 -17.39 5.69 7.06
N ARG A 98 -16.70 6.75 6.63
CA ARG A 98 -15.40 6.63 5.94
C ARG A 98 -14.28 6.17 6.86
N LYS A 99 -14.24 6.67 8.10
CA LYS A 99 -13.30 6.17 9.12
C LYS A 99 -13.50 4.66 9.36
N ALA A 100 -14.74 4.24 9.56
CA ALA A 100 -15.09 2.84 9.78
C ALA A 100 -14.69 1.94 8.60
N PHE A 101 -14.76 2.45 7.36
CA PHE A 101 -14.25 1.75 6.20
C PHE A 101 -12.73 1.52 6.27
N TYR A 102 -11.95 2.51 6.68
CA TYR A 102 -10.50 2.32 6.81
C TYR A 102 -10.16 1.34 7.94
N ASP A 103 -10.87 1.43 9.07
CA ASP A 103 -10.71 0.49 10.18
C ASP A 103 -11.01 -0.95 9.72
N TRP A 104 -12.11 -1.14 8.99
CA TRP A 104 -12.45 -2.41 8.35
C TRP A 104 -11.39 -2.88 7.34
N LEU A 105 -10.83 -1.97 6.54
CA LEU A 105 -9.79 -2.30 5.57
C LEU A 105 -8.56 -2.88 6.28
N ALA A 106 -8.13 -2.26 7.39
CA ALA A 106 -7.02 -2.76 8.20
C ALA A 106 -7.31 -4.14 8.83
N GLU A 107 -8.56 -4.42 9.20
CA GLU A 107 -8.99 -5.71 9.74
C GLU A 107 -9.16 -6.80 8.67
N THR A 108 -9.49 -6.40 7.43
CA THR A 108 -9.88 -7.32 6.36
C THR A 108 -8.69 -7.73 5.49
N ILE A 109 -7.74 -6.82 5.27
CA ILE A 109 -6.57 -7.15 4.45
C ILE A 109 -5.82 -8.31 5.11
N THR A 110 -5.59 -9.36 4.32
CA THR A 110 -4.69 -10.45 4.68
C THR A 110 -3.84 -10.79 3.46
N ILE A 111 -2.53 -10.64 3.56
CA ILE A 111 -1.58 -10.84 2.46
C ILE A 111 -0.42 -11.69 2.98
N ASP A 112 -0.02 -12.70 2.20
CA ASP A 112 1.09 -13.59 2.57
C ASP A 112 2.37 -12.80 2.88
N GLY A 113 3.03 -13.13 3.99
CA GLY A 113 4.25 -12.45 4.44
C GLY A 113 4.08 -11.10 5.14
N ILE A 114 2.87 -10.51 5.15
CA ILE A 114 2.56 -9.35 5.99
C ILE A 114 2.39 -9.82 7.44
N LYS A 115 3.14 -9.20 8.36
CA LYS A 115 3.19 -9.55 9.79
C LYS A 115 2.11 -8.88 10.61
N SER A 116 1.87 -7.60 10.35
CA SER A 116 0.86 -6.80 11.04
C SER A 116 0.34 -5.72 10.10
N ILE A 117 -0.90 -5.32 10.35
CA ILE A 117 -1.59 -4.28 9.60
C ILE A 117 -2.19 -3.34 10.63
N GLU A 118 -1.95 -2.04 10.45
CA GLU A 118 -2.34 -1.04 11.43
C GLU A 118 -2.97 0.17 10.74
N ARG A 119 -3.90 0.81 11.45
CA ARG A 119 -4.39 2.13 11.06
C ARG A 119 -3.33 3.16 11.34
N ASP A 120 -2.87 3.81 10.28
CA ASP A 120 -1.93 4.92 10.37
C ASP A 120 -2.71 6.23 10.28
N THR A 121 -3.28 6.64 11.42
CA THR A 121 -4.19 7.78 11.50
C THR A 121 -3.47 9.12 11.29
N GLU A 122 -2.14 9.16 11.27
CA GLU A 122 -1.38 10.36 10.92
C GLU A 122 -1.63 10.79 9.45
N PHE A 123 -2.06 9.85 8.61
CA PHE A 123 -2.38 10.08 7.20
C PHE A 123 -3.89 10.22 6.94
N ASP A 124 -4.70 10.28 8.00
CA ASP A 124 -6.11 10.61 7.87
C ASP A 124 -6.26 12.11 7.68
N ASN A 125 -7.06 12.52 6.68
CA ASN A 125 -7.49 13.91 6.60
C ASN A 125 -8.72 14.17 7.50
N GLU A 126 -8.96 15.44 7.85
CA GLU A 126 -10.04 15.84 8.78
C GLU A 126 -11.45 15.35 8.39
N SER A 127 -11.64 15.09 7.10
CA SER A 127 -12.92 14.63 6.53
C SER A 127 -12.95 13.12 6.27
N TYR A 128 -11.87 12.38 6.56
CA TYR A 128 -11.67 10.98 6.19
C TYR A 128 -11.95 10.72 4.71
N ARG A 129 -11.61 11.64 3.80
CA ARG A 129 -11.63 11.39 2.35
C ARG A 129 -10.37 10.68 1.85
N SER A 130 -9.32 10.74 2.67
CA SER A 130 -8.09 9.96 2.60
C SER A 130 -7.80 9.40 4.00
N GLY A 131 -7.25 8.19 4.07
CA GLY A 131 -6.88 7.54 5.32
C GLY A 131 -5.81 6.46 5.13
N GLY A 132 -4.95 6.32 6.14
CA GLY A 132 -3.76 5.46 6.09
C GLY A 132 -3.94 4.04 6.63
N VAL A 133 -3.56 3.02 5.86
CA VAL A 133 -3.41 1.64 6.35
C VAL A 133 -1.99 1.17 6.09
N ARG A 134 -1.24 0.82 7.13
CA ARG A 134 0.17 0.42 7.02
C ARG A 134 0.31 -1.09 7.17
N LEU A 135 0.99 -1.72 6.23
CA LEU A 135 1.25 -3.16 6.16
C LEU A 135 2.72 -3.42 6.45
N TYR A 136 3.01 -4.05 7.59
CA TYR A 136 4.38 -4.36 8.01
C TYR A 136 4.80 -5.73 7.54
N TYR A 137 6.02 -5.85 7.05
CA TYR A 137 6.61 -7.10 6.56
C TYR A 137 7.95 -7.40 7.26
N ALA A 138 8.46 -8.62 7.10
CA ALA A 138 9.81 -8.97 7.54
C ALA A 138 10.83 -8.35 6.59
N GLU A 139 11.70 -7.46 7.07
CA GLU A 139 12.86 -7.05 6.26
C GLU A 139 13.78 -8.25 6.02
N ALA A 140 14.00 -8.59 4.76
CA ALA A 140 14.90 -9.62 4.30
C ALA A 140 16.33 -9.07 4.10
N ILE A 141 16.46 -7.79 3.75
CA ILE A 141 17.75 -7.10 3.72
C ILE A 141 18.00 -6.54 5.12
N GLY A 142 18.76 -7.27 5.95
CA GLY A 142 19.13 -6.89 7.33
C GLY A 142 20.07 -5.68 7.47
N VAL A 143 19.98 -4.70 6.58
CA VAL A 143 20.73 -3.43 6.64
C VAL A 143 19.75 -2.35 7.03
N ARG A 144 20.07 -1.57 8.07
CA ARG A 144 19.26 -0.42 8.47
C ARG A 144 19.11 0.54 7.29
N SER A 145 17.88 0.79 6.87
CA SER A 145 17.55 1.80 5.89
C SER A 145 16.97 3.03 6.59
N ASP A 146 17.02 4.17 5.90
CA ASP A 146 16.28 5.39 6.25
C ASP A 146 14.84 5.37 5.71
N LEU A 147 14.41 4.27 5.09
CA LEU A 147 13.05 4.07 4.60
C LEU A 147 12.09 3.88 5.77
N LYS A 148 10.88 4.41 5.61
CA LYS A 148 9.74 4.13 6.48
C LYS A 148 9.48 2.63 6.52
N ALA A 149 9.14 2.14 7.71
CA ALA A 149 8.74 0.75 7.90
C ALA A 149 7.38 0.44 7.22
N GLY A 150 7.28 -0.77 6.66
CA GLY A 150 6.06 -1.27 6.02
C GLY A 150 5.68 -0.55 4.73
N VAL A 151 4.56 -0.94 4.11
CA VAL A 151 3.94 -0.25 2.97
C VAL A 151 2.75 0.54 3.49
N LEU A 152 2.67 1.84 3.21
CA LEU A 152 1.49 2.64 3.51
C LEU A 152 0.54 2.62 2.31
N LEU A 153 -0.71 2.25 2.54
CA LEU A 153 -1.82 2.53 1.63
C LEU A 153 -2.45 3.85 2.07
N GLU A 154 -2.30 4.90 1.28
CA GLU A 154 -3.09 6.12 1.42
C GLU A 154 -4.38 5.95 0.61
N ALA A 155 -5.41 5.41 1.29
CA ALA A 155 -6.66 5.01 0.65
C ALA A 155 -7.68 6.16 0.61
N GLY A 156 -8.33 6.35 -0.54
CA GLY A 156 -9.44 7.30 -0.67
C GLY A 156 -10.50 6.83 -1.66
N PHE A 157 -11.37 7.76 -2.09
CA PHE A 157 -12.59 7.40 -2.84
C PHE A 157 -12.76 8.04 -4.23
N GLU A 158 -11.92 9.01 -4.58
CA GLU A 158 -11.95 9.66 -5.90
C GLU A 158 -10.77 9.18 -6.75
N PRO A 159 -11.00 8.49 -7.88
CA PRO A 159 -9.97 8.31 -8.90
C PRO A 159 -9.74 9.65 -9.63
N HIS A 160 -8.55 9.84 -10.21
CA HIS A 160 -8.17 11.10 -10.90
C HIS A 160 -8.98 11.37 -12.15
#